data_AF-A0A7M7G5P4-F1
#
_entry.id   AF-A0A7M7G5P4-F1
#
_cell.length_a   1.000
_cell.length_b   1.000
_cell.length_c   1.000
_cell.angle_alpha   90.00
_cell.angle_beta   90.00
_cell.angle_gamma   90.00
#
_symmetry.space_group_name_H-M   'P 1'
#
loop_
_entity.id
_entity.type
_entity.pdbx_description
1 polymer ?
#
loop_
_entity_poly.entity_id
_entity_poly.type
_entity_poly.pdbx_seq_one_letter_code
_entity_poly.pdbx_strand_id
1 'polypeptide(L)'
;MSKRKPIHPTANVNTSKGNPFGSSFRNVNINFRTNSMPEDRGGTRPIAPPSSVSLVLTTMILHLCKKSLLYDPRLKAVVYFIAVLVGSMFADIFPVPKTYFSRSNNILNRFFIKWAWGWLLTTAGPWIILTAHTIGCGRRSVLIKHIMRLAFATAAWILWMNVFHYIETNYGRCLNTKSRALQTKSKCLQAGHFWSSLDISGHAFIIIYSSLILSEEGHSLLGWERIKDLIMNEEYNRKRSNEATKGHLRNLSVKDFDFLKNAYTALTPYLRGIFIAMTIQQIIWDVMLFATILYYHIIIEKFLGGVAAILTWYVSYHWLFRMPQLGIVMPGEGIFKYNELVKEKPQEEVVKTKRPVSNKVPMFMGRPIRTGNEEVETNDSKNKEVDPEVTFRKNSLLR
;
A
#
# COMPACT_ATOMS: atom_id res chain seq x y z
N MET A 1 -53.15 55.81 3.95
CA MET A 1 -52.35 56.38 5.06
C MET A 1 -51.07 55.56 5.16
N SER A 2 -49.96 56.02 4.57
CA SER A 2 -48.93 56.92 5.15
C SER A 2 -47.94 56.13 6.05
N LYS A 3 -46.61 56.17 5.93
CA LYS A 3 -45.64 56.89 5.08
C LYS A 3 -44.25 56.23 5.22
N ARG A 4 -43.33 56.66 4.35
CA ARG A 4 -41.93 56.22 4.11
C ARG A 4 -40.92 56.49 5.26
N LYS A 5 -39.75 55.81 5.16
CA LYS A 5 -38.33 56.13 5.57
C LYS A 5 -38.02 57.61 5.91
N PRO A 6 -36.96 57.99 6.70
CA PRO A 6 -35.51 57.69 6.46
C PRO A 6 -34.56 57.64 7.71
N ILE A 7 -33.37 56.99 7.66
CA ILE A 7 -31.95 57.47 7.48
C ILE A 7 -31.40 58.45 8.58
N HIS A 8 -30.26 58.03 9.19
CA HIS A 8 -29.16 58.72 9.96
C HIS A 8 -28.96 60.25 9.75
N PRO A 9 -28.18 61.04 10.56
CA PRO A 9 -26.93 60.69 11.29
C PRO A 9 -26.56 61.48 12.62
N THR A 10 -25.46 61.01 13.25
CA THR A 10 -24.34 61.74 13.92
C THR A 10 -24.45 62.68 15.16
N ALA A 11 -23.41 62.50 15.99
CA ALA A 11 -22.62 63.47 16.79
C ALA A 11 -23.18 63.88 18.17
N ASN A 12 -22.56 63.40 19.26
CA ASN A 12 -21.42 63.98 20.01
C ASN A 12 -21.71 65.36 20.63
N VAL A 13 -21.56 65.46 21.96
CA VAL A 13 -20.64 66.40 22.66
C VAL A 13 -20.81 66.31 24.18
N ASN A 14 -19.68 65.96 24.81
CA ASN A 14 -19.14 66.29 26.13
C ASN A 14 -19.98 67.04 27.18
N THR A 15 -19.89 66.58 28.43
CA THR A 15 -19.57 67.47 29.55
C THR A 15 -18.57 66.81 30.51
N SER A 16 -17.46 67.52 30.68
CA SER A 16 -16.34 67.28 31.57
C SER A 16 -16.65 67.67 33.03
N LYS A 17 -16.21 66.87 34.00
CA LYS A 17 -15.79 67.34 35.33
C LYS A 17 -14.59 66.50 35.81
N GLY A 18 -13.53 67.19 36.24
CA GLY A 18 -12.25 66.63 36.73
C GLY A 18 -12.39 65.93 38.08
N ASN A 19 -11.34 65.53 38.79
CA ASN A 19 -9.88 65.74 38.68
C ASN A 19 -9.22 64.59 39.52
N PRO A 20 -7.97 64.69 40.01
CA PRO A 20 -6.77 64.00 39.53
C PRO A 20 -6.30 62.85 40.45
N PHE A 21 -5.15 62.23 40.09
CA PHE A 21 -4.33 61.22 40.79
C PHE A 21 -4.40 59.79 40.25
N GLY A 22 -3.21 59.23 39.99
CA GLY A 22 -2.97 57.79 39.96
C GLY A 22 -2.50 57.23 38.62
N SER A 23 -1.19 57.14 38.46
CA SER A 23 -0.52 56.28 37.48
C SER A 23 -0.97 54.81 37.62
N SER A 24 -1.51 54.20 36.56
CA SER A 24 -1.45 52.74 36.38
C SER A 24 -1.96 52.25 35.02
N PHE A 25 -1.08 51.56 34.30
CA PHE A 25 -1.29 50.54 33.26
C PHE A 25 -2.57 50.58 32.41
N ARG A 26 -2.41 50.99 31.15
CA ARG A 26 -3.41 50.80 30.09
C ARG A 26 -3.45 49.32 29.69
N ASN A 27 -4.37 48.55 30.28
CA ASN A 27 -4.71 47.22 29.78
C ASN A 27 -5.31 47.34 28.38
N VAL A 28 -4.50 47.09 27.35
CA VAL A 28 -4.99 46.89 25.99
C VAL A 28 -5.61 45.50 25.95
N ASN A 29 -6.94 45.45 26.10
CA ASN A 29 -7.70 44.21 25.96
C ASN A 29 -7.77 43.85 24.46
N ILE A 30 -6.76 43.15 23.96
CA ILE A 30 -6.75 42.57 22.62
C ILE A 30 -7.75 41.42 22.58
N ASN A 31 -8.97 41.70 22.09
CA ASN A 31 -9.93 40.66 21.74
C ASN A 31 -9.39 39.83 20.57
N PHE A 32 -8.65 38.76 20.87
CA PHE A 32 -8.29 37.73 19.91
C PHE A 32 -9.56 36.97 19.54
N ARG A 33 -10.20 37.38 18.45
CA ARG A 33 -11.25 36.60 17.81
C ARG A 33 -10.56 35.46 17.04
N THR A 34 -10.49 34.28 17.64
CA THR A 34 -10.03 33.07 16.96
C THR A 34 -11.05 32.69 15.90
N ASN A 35 -10.87 33.18 14.67
CA ASN A 35 -11.53 32.56 13.52
C ASN A 35 -10.94 31.16 13.36
N SER A 36 -11.75 30.14 13.63
CA SER A 36 -11.44 28.73 13.52
C SER A 36 -11.44 28.21 12.07
N MET A 37 -11.01 29.05 11.12
CA MET A 37 -10.76 28.63 9.74
C MET A 37 -9.32 28.99 9.38
N PRO A 38 -8.51 28.03 8.89
CA PRO A 38 -7.20 28.34 8.37
C PRO A 38 -7.38 29.20 7.12
N GLU A 39 -7.11 30.49 7.27
CA GLU A 39 -6.99 31.42 6.14
C GLU A 39 -5.80 30.96 5.30
N ASP A 40 -6.11 30.59 4.06
CA ASP A 40 -5.15 30.07 3.08
C ASP A 40 -4.21 31.21 2.65
N ARG A 41 -3.17 31.46 3.45
CA ARG A 41 -2.11 32.42 3.11
C ARG A 41 -1.29 31.82 1.97
N GLY A 42 -1.73 32.12 0.75
CA GLY A 42 -1.09 31.70 -0.49
C GLY A 42 0.41 31.98 -0.48
N GLY A 43 1.20 30.91 -0.61
CA GLY A 43 2.65 31.02 -0.77
C GLY A 43 3.40 29.71 -0.57
N THR A 44 3.08 28.98 0.50
CA THR A 44 3.77 27.74 0.89
C THR A 44 2.99 26.51 0.45
N ARG A 45 3.69 25.38 0.23
CA ARG A 45 3.03 24.09 -0.02
C ARG A 45 2.13 23.76 1.18
N PRO A 46 0.91 23.24 0.96
CA PRO A 46 0.02 22.87 2.06
C PRO A 46 0.70 21.82 2.95
N ILE A 47 0.64 22.04 4.25
CA ILE A 47 1.16 21.13 5.28
C ILE A 47 0.05 20.14 5.62
N ALA A 48 0.41 18.88 5.88
CA ALA A 48 -0.55 17.87 6.30
C ALA A 48 -1.31 18.32 7.57
N PRO A 49 -2.63 18.04 7.69
CA PRO A 49 -3.41 18.42 8.86
C PRO A 49 -2.85 17.74 10.13
N PRO A 50 -3.05 18.33 11.32
CA PRO A 50 -2.53 17.78 12.58
C PRO A 50 -3.01 16.34 12.80
N SER A 51 -2.08 15.46 13.16
CA SER A 51 -2.34 14.03 13.35
C SER A 51 -3.04 13.77 14.69
N SER A 52 -4.24 13.19 14.63
CA SER A 52 -4.95 12.69 15.82
C SER A 52 -4.25 11.46 16.42
N VAL A 53 -4.34 11.26 17.74
CA VAL A 53 -3.77 10.09 18.45
C VAL A 53 -4.29 8.76 17.88
N SER A 54 -5.58 8.69 17.54
CA SER A 54 -6.19 7.50 16.91
C SER A 54 -5.60 7.21 15.52
N LEU A 55 -5.28 8.26 14.76
CA LEU A 55 -4.62 8.13 13.47
C LEU A 55 -3.20 7.57 13.63
N VAL A 56 -2.44 8.06 14.62
CA VAL A 56 -1.07 7.59 14.90
C VAL A 56 -1.07 6.10 15.27
N LEU A 57 -1.97 5.68 16.16
CA LEU A 57 -2.08 4.28 16.58
C LEU A 57 -2.49 3.38 15.41
N THR A 58 -3.44 3.82 14.58
CA THR A 58 -3.84 3.11 13.36
C THR A 58 -2.67 2.96 12.39
N THR A 59 -1.87 4.01 12.19
CA THR A 59 -0.68 3.94 11.32
C THR A 59 0.41 3.04 11.88
N MET A 60 0.58 2.98 13.21
CA MET A 60 1.53 2.06 13.84
C MET A 60 1.12 0.59 13.63
N ILE A 61 -0.15 0.27 13.83
CA ILE A 61 -0.71 -1.06 13.53
C ILE A 61 -0.54 -1.38 12.05
N LEU A 62 -0.86 -0.44 11.15
CA LEU A 62 -0.66 -0.63 9.72
C LEU A 62 0.81 -0.88 9.35
N HIS A 63 1.77 -0.25 10.03
CA HIS A 63 3.19 -0.55 9.80
C HIS A 63 3.56 -1.98 10.19
N LEU A 64 3.06 -2.48 11.32
CA LEU A 64 3.24 -3.88 11.72
C LEU A 64 2.57 -4.84 10.72
N CYS A 65 1.32 -4.55 10.35
CA CYS A 65 0.56 -5.29 9.35
C CYS A 65 1.28 -5.31 8.00
N LYS A 66 1.81 -4.17 7.52
CA LYS A 66 2.60 -4.08 6.29
C LYS A 66 3.83 -4.97 6.37
N LYS A 67 4.56 -4.95 7.48
CA LYS A 67 5.74 -5.80 7.66
C LYS A 67 5.41 -7.30 7.62
N SER A 68 4.24 -7.69 8.14
CA SER A 68 3.80 -9.09 8.16
C SER A 68 3.20 -9.57 6.85
N LEU A 69 2.32 -8.77 6.23
CA LEU A 69 1.56 -9.18 5.03
C LEU A 69 2.32 -8.89 3.72
N LEU A 70 3.12 -7.82 3.66
CA LEU A 70 3.83 -7.38 2.45
C LEU A 70 5.25 -7.94 2.37
N TYR A 71 5.47 -9.10 2.97
CA TYR A 71 6.69 -9.86 2.70
C TYR A 71 6.71 -10.26 1.21
N ASP A 72 7.86 -10.14 0.55
CA ASP A 72 7.99 -10.42 -0.89
C ASP A 72 7.37 -11.81 -1.19
N PRO A 73 6.33 -11.89 -2.03
CA PRO A 73 5.60 -13.14 -2.27
C PRO A 73 6.51 -14.25 -2.80
N ARG A 74 7.58 -13.89 -3.53
CA ARG A 74 8.59 -14.86 -4.01
C ARG A 74 9.38 -15.46 -2.86
N LEU A 75 9.86 -14.61 -1.97
CA LEU A 75 10.58 -15.05 -0.79
C LEU A 75 9.66 -15.85 0.13
N LYS A 76 8.40 -15.44 0.24
CA LYS A 76 7.36 -16.17 0.96
C LYS A 76 7.13 -17.57 0.40
N ALA A 77 7.04 -17.71 -0.92
CA ALA A 77 6.89 -19.00 -1.59
C ALA A 77 8.09 -19.92 -1.28
N VAL A 78 9.32 -19.38 -1.33
CA VAL A 78 10.53 -20.13 -0.96
C VAL A 78 10.52 -20.53 0.51
N VAL A 79 10.14 -19.63 1.41
CA VAL A 79 10.02 -19.92 2.85
C VAL A 79 8.99 -21.02 3.10
N TYR A 80 7.82 -20.98 2.47
CA TYR A 80 6.82 -22.03 2.60
C TYR A 80 7.29 -23.37 2.02
N PHE A 81 7.98 -23.35 0.88
CA PHE A 81 8.54 -24.55 0.28
C PHE A 81 9.56 -25.22 1.22
N ILE A 82 10.49 -24.43 1.76
CA ILE A 82 11.48 -24.90 2.73
C ILE A 82 10.79 -25.37 4.02
N ALA A 83 9.82 -24.62 4.53
CA ALA A 83 9.08 -24.99 5.74
C ALA A 83 8.33 -26.32 5.57
N VAL A 84 7.71 -26.55 4.42
CA VAL A 84 7.04 -27.84 4.13
C VAL A 84 8.05 -28.97 4.05
N LEU A 85 9.17 -28.79 3.35
CA LEU A 85 10.19 -29.85 3.22
C LEU A 85 10.88 -30.15 4.56
N VAL A 86 11.57 -29.14 5.10
CA VAL A 86 12.40 -29.26 6.29
C VAL A 86 11.54 -29.52 7.52
N GLY A 87 10.42 -28.80 7.66
CA GLY A 87 9.50 -28.99 8.78
C GLY A 87 8.87 -30.38 8.79
N SER A 88 8.55 -30.95 7.61
CA SER A 88 8.01 -32.32 7.57
C SER A 88 9.10 -33.36 7.86
N MET A 89 10.35 -33.15 7.44
CA MET A 89 11.47 -34.02 7.84
C MET A 89 11.67 -34.00 9.36
N PHE A 90 11.63 -32.82 9.99
CA PHE A 90 11.74 -32.71 11.45
C PHE A 90 10.58 -33.39 12.17
N ALA A 91 9.35 -33.29 11.66
CA ALA A 91 8.18 -33.94 12.23
C ALA A 91 8.27 -35.48 12.19
N ASP A 92 8.89 -36.04 11.13
CA ASP A 92 9.09 -37.48 11.00
C ASP A 92 10.20 -38.00 11.93
N ILE A 93 11.25 -37.20 12.17
CA ILE A 93 12.35 -37.56 13.09
C ILE A 93 11.92 -37.42 14.56
N PHE A 94 11.19 -36.35 14.87
CA PHE A 94 10.74 -36.03 16.23
C PHE A 94 9.21 -36.11 16.30
N PRO A 95 8.64 -37.28 16.64
CA PRO A 95 7.19 -37.42 16.72
C PRO A 95 6.63 -36.48 17.79
N VAL A 96 5.93 -35.44 17.33
CA VAL A 96 5.40 -34.38 18.19
C VAL A 96 4.27 -34.95 19.06
N PRO A 97 4.23 -34.65 20.37
CA PRO A 97 3.15 -35.13 21.24
C PRO A 97 1.78 -34.68 20.75
N LYS A 98 0.76 -35.50 21.01
CA LYS A 98 -0.62 -35.20 20.60
C LYS A 98 -1.13 -33.96 21.33
N THR A 99 -1.27 -32.84 20.61
CA THR A 99 -1.84 -31.59 21.12
C THR A 99 -3.23 -31.31 20.54
N TYR A 100 -3.84 -30.17 20.90
CA TYR A 100 -5.09 -29.68 20.31
C TYR A 100 -5.07 -29.65 18.77
N PHE A 101 -3.92 -29.30 18.18
CA PHE A 101 -3.73 -29.23 16.73
C PHE A 101 -3.70 -30.59 16.03
N SER A 102 -3.39 -31.66 16.76
CA SER A 102 -3.41 -33.04 16.24
C SER A 102 -4.83 -33.55 15.95
N ARG A 103 -5.86 -32.96 16.59
CA ARG A 103 -7.26 -33.35 16.35
C ARG A 103 -7.78 -32.68 15.08
N SER A 104 -8.15 -33.47 14.08
CA SER A 104 -8.75 -33.00 12.82
C SER A 104 -10.07 -32.22 13.01
N ASN A 105 -10.76 -32.45 14.13
CA ASN A 105 -12.02 -31.78 14.48
C ASN A 105 -11.82 -30.49 15.31
N ASN A 106 -10.60 -29.96 15.39
CA ASN A 106 -10.38 -28.69 16.07
C ASN A 106 -11.11 -27.54 15.35
N ILE A 107 -11.41 -26.47 16.11
CA ILE A 107 -12.21 -25.34 15.61
C ILE A 107 -11.50 -24.67 14.43
N LEU A 108 -10.18 -24.54 14.51
CA LEU A 108 -9.38 -23.86 13.50
C LEU A 108 -9.42 -24.59 12.15
N ASN A 109 -9.32 -25.91 12.15
CA ASN A 109 -9.38 -26.74 10.95
C ASN A 109 -10.79 -26.74 10.36
N ARG A 110 -11.82 -26.86 11.21
CA ARG A 110 -13.21 -26.88 10.73
C ARG A 110 -13.67 -25.53 10.19
N PHE A 111 -13.23 -24.42 10.78
CA PHE A 111 -13.69 -23.08 10.43
C PHE A 111 -12.78 -22.38 9.42
N PHE A 112 -11.47 -22.37 9.63
CA PHE A 112 -10.54 -21.62 8.76
C PHE A 112 -10.04 -22.42 7.58
N ILE A 113 -9.87 -23.74 7.73
CA ILE A 113 -9.28 -24.56 6.67
C ILE A 113 -10.34 -25.10 5.72
N LYS A 114 -11.42 -25.71 6.23
CA LYS A 114 -12.52 -26.18 5.36
C LYS A 114 -13.18 -25.06 4.56
N TRP A 115 -13.29 -23.87 5.15
CA TRP A 115 -13.84 -22.69 4.49
C TRP A 115 -12.76 -21.70 4.04
N ALA A 116 -11.50 -22.14 3.91
CA ALA A 116 -10.36 -21.27 3.59
C ALA A 116 -10.63 -20.40 2.36
N TRP A 117 -11.18 -20.99 1.29
CA TRP A 117 -11.50 -20.24 0.07
C TRP A 117 -12.60 -19.20 0.29
N GLY A 118 -13.63 -19.52 1.07
CA GLY A 118 -14.68 -18.57 1.44
C GLY A 118 -14.12 -17.37 2.22
N TRP A 119 -13.20 -17.61 3.15
CA TRP A 119 -12.50 -16.54 3.88
C TRP A 119 -11.61 -15.68 2.98
N LEU A 120 -10.92 -16.30 2.02
CA LEU A 120 -10.15 -15.58 1.01
C LEU A 120 -11.07 -14.66 0.20
N LEU A 121 -12.19 -15.16 -0.31
CA LEU A 121 -13.14 -14.36 -1.09
C LEU A 121 -13.75 -13.22 -0.25
N THR A 122 -14.04 -13.48 1.01
CA THR A 122 -14.64 -12.48 1.92
C THR A 122 -13.66 -11.34 2.24
N THR A 123 -12.36 -11.60 2.26
CA THR A 123 -11.34 -10.58 2.57
C THR A 123 -10.75 -9.96 1.30
N ALA A 124 -10.23 -10.78 0.39
CA ALA A 124 -9.60 -10.35 -0.85
C ALA A 124 -10.62 -9.80 -1.87
N GLY A 125 -11.86 -10.29 -1.91
CA GLY A 125 -12.90 -9.81 -2.82
C GLY A 125 -13.22 -8.33 -2.62
N PRO A 126 -13.67 -7.92 -1.42
CA PRO A 126 -13.89 -6.51 -1.10
C PRO A 126 -12.62 -5.68 -1.29
N TRP A 127 -11.45 -6.17 -0.88
CA TRP A 127 -10.18 -5.48 -1.11
C TRP A 127 -9.96 -5.13 -2.59
N ILE A 128 -10.07 -6.13 -3.48
CA ILE A 128 -9.89 -5.96 -4.92
C ILE A 128 -10.94 -5.00 -5.50
N ILE A 129 -12.22 -5.13 -5.10
CA ILE A 129 -13.30 -4.27 -5.60
C ILE A 129 -13.06 -2.81 -5.19
N LEU A 130 -12.72 -2.57 -3.93
CA LEU A 130 -12.54 -1.22 -3.40
C LEU A 130 -11.29 -0.54 -3.98
N THR A 131 -10.18 -1.27 -4.09
CA THR A 131 -8.95 -0.77 -4.72
C THR A 131 -9.13 -0.54 -6.21
N ALA A 132 -9.81 -1.44 -6.92
CA ALA A 132 -10.13 -1.25 -8.34
C ALA A 132 -11.07 -0.06 -8.58
N HIS A 133 -12.07 0.14 -7.72
CA HIS A 133 -13.03 1.23 -7.85
C HIS A 133 -12.36 2.61 -7.68
N THR A 134 -11.43 2.71 -6.73
CA THR A 134 -10.67 3.94 -6.45
C THR A 134 -9.64 4.23 -7.52
N ILE A 135 -8.79 3.27 -7.91
CA ILE A 135 -7.76 3.48 -8.95
C ILE A 135 -8.41 3.64 -10.34
N GLY A 136 -9.53 2.94 -10.59
CA GLY A 136 -10.27 2.97 -11.85
C GLY A 136 -11.21 4.17 -12.02
N CYS A 137 -11.28 5.10 -11.07
CA CYS A 137 -12.20 6.24 -11.08
C CYS A 137 -13.65 5.85 -11.45
N GLY A 138 -14.13 4.71 -10.93
CA GLY A 138 -15.49 4.20 -11.19
C GLY A 138 -15.70 3.50 -12.54
N ARG A 139 -14.66 3.36 -13.38
CA ARG A 139 -14.77 2.71 -14.68
C ARG A 139 -14.90 1.18 -14.54
N ARG A 140 -16.05 0.64 -14.98
CA ARG A 140 -16.36 -0.80 -14.91
C ARG A 140 -15.34 -1.69 -15.62
N SER A 141 -14.73 -1.23 -16.71
CA SER A 141 -13.73 -2.02 -17.45
C SER A 141 -12.48 -2.31 -16.63
N VAL A 142 -12.04 -1.39 -15.77
CA VAL A 142 -10.91 -1.60 -14.85
C VAL A 142 -11.31 -2.58 -13.75
N LEU A 143 -12.51 -2.40 -13.18
CA LEU A 143 -13.04 -3.31 -12.16
C LEU A 143 -13.15 -4.75 -12.66
N ILE A 144 -13.70 -4.97 -13.85
CA ILE A 144 -13.84 -6.31 -14.43
C ILE A 144 -12.48 -6.98 -14.58
N LYS A 145 -11.45 -6.25 -15.05
CA LYS A 145 -10.09 -6.81 -15.19
C LYS A 145 -9.50 -7.29 -13.86
N HIS A 146 -9.76 -6.58 -12.78
CA HIS A 146 -9.33 -6.99 -11.45
C HIS A 146 -10.14 -8.18 -10.90
N ILE A 147 -11.46 -8.20 -11.13
CA ILE A 147 -12.32 -9.33 -10.76
C ILE A 147 -11.94 -10.61 -11.52
N MET A 148 -11.55 -10.50 -12.79
CA MET A 148 -11.11 -11.64 -13.60
C MET A 148 -9.90 -12.36 -13.00
N ARG A 149 -9.01 -11.66 -12.26
CA ARG A 149 -7.92 -12.32 -11.52
C ARG A 149 -8.45 -13.25 -10.44
N LEU A 150 -9.41 -12.77 -9.65
CA LEU A 150 -10.03 -13.56 -8.58
C LEU A 150 -10.85 -14.72 -9.14
N ALA A 151 -11.51 -14.51 -10.29
CA ALA A 151 -12.20 -15.56 -11.02
C ALA A 151 -11.23 -16.64 -11.51
N PHE A 152 -10.09 -16.25 -12.10
CA PHE A 152 -9.04 -17.18 -12.49
C PHE A 152 -8.51 -17.97 -11.28
N ALA A 153 -8.25 -17.29 -10.17
CA ALA A 153 -7.78 -17.93 -8.95
C ALA A 153 -8.77 -19.00 -8.45
N THR A 154 -10.08 -18.72 -8.55
CA THR A 154 -11.16 -19.64 -8.17
C THR A 154 -11.24 -20.84 -9.13
N ALA A 155 -11.14 -20.59 -10.44
CA ALA A 155 -11.10 -21.66 -11.43
C ALA A 155 -9.91 -22.59 -11.22
N ALA A 156 -8.73 -22.04 -10.93
CA ALA A 156 -7.53 -22.82 -10.67
C ALA A 156 -7.65 -23.66 -9.38
N TRP A 157 -8.25 -23.12 -8.31
CA TRP A 157 -8.53 -23.89 -7.10
C TRP A 157 -9.47 -25.08 -7.39
N ILE A 158 -10.59 -24.84 -8.08
CA ILE A 158 -11.55 -25.90 -8.44
C ILE A 158 -10.87 -26.97 -9.28
N LEU A 159 -10.06 -26.56 -10.26
CA LEU A 159 -9.29 -27.47 -11.11
C LEU A 159 -8.38 -28.37 -10.28
N TRP A 160 -7.58 -27.80 -9.37
CA TRP A 160 -6.66 -28.60 -8.54
C TRP A 160 -7.38 -29.53 -7.58
N MET A 161 -8.48 -29.09 -6.95
CA MET A 161 -9.27 -29.97 -6.09
C MET A 161 -9.83 -31.17 -6.86
N ASN A 162 -10.29 -30.96 -8.10
CA ASN A 162 -10.74 -32.04 -8.96
C ASN A 162 -9.59 -32.96 -9.38
N VAL A 163 -8.40 -32.40 -9.67
CA VAL A 163 -7.20 -33.18 -10.00
C VAL A 163 -6.76 -34.02 -8.80
N PHE A 164 -6.75 -33.49 -7.58
CA PHE A 164 -6.40 -34.24 -6.38
C PHE A 164 -7.38 -35.40 -6.14
N HIS A 165 -8.69 -35.15 -6.26
CA HIS A 165 -9.68 -36.23 -6.16
C HIS A 165 -9.56 -37.27 -7.29
N TYR A 166 -9.21 -36.85 -8.50
CA TYR A 166 -8.95 -37.75 -9.62
C TYR A 166 -7.72 -38.63 -9.33
N ILE A 167 -6.64 -38.06 -8.81
CA ILE A 167 -5.43 -38.80 -8.45
C ILE A 167 -5.72 -39.81 -7.33
N GLU A 168 -6.40 -39.38 -6.28
CA GLU A 168 -6.79 -40.23 -5.14
C GLU A 168 -7.64 -41.45 -5.58
N THR A 169 -8.56 -41.23 -6.52
CA THR A 169 -9.49 -42.25 -7.00
C THR A 169 -8.83 -43.24 -7.96
N ASN A 170 -7.93 -42.78 -8.84
CA ASN A 170 -7.33 -43.63 -9.88
C ASN A 170 -6.03 -44.31 -9.45
N TYR A 171 -5.20 -43.65 -8.63
CA TYR A 171 -3.92 -44.21 -8.18
C TYR A 171 -4.01 -44.92 -6.83
N GLY A 172 -5.21 -44.99 -6.25
CA GLY A 172 -5.45 -45.77 -5.04
C GLY A 172 -5.59 -47.27 -5.30
N ARG A 173 -5.31 -48.06 -4.26
CA ARG A 173 -5.47 -49.51 -4.24
C ARG A 173 -6.24 -49.94 -2.99
N CYS A 174 -7.10 -50.93 -3.16
CA CYS A 174 -7.75 -51.58 -2.03
C CYS A 174 -6.76 -52.53 -1.35
N LEU A 175 -6.44 -52.28 -0.08
CA LEU A 175 -5.59 -53.17 0.72
C LEU A 175 -6.32 -54.50 0.97
N ASN A 176 -5.57 -55.60 1.06
CA ASN A 176 -6.06 -56.96 1.33
C ASN A 176 -6.91 -57.63 0.22
N THR A 177 -6.91 -57.13 -1.02
CA THR A 177 -7.53 -57.86 -2.15
C THR A 177 -6.83 -57.60 -3.49
N LYS A 178 -6.73 -58.66 -4.33
CA LYS A 178 -6.25 -58.58 -5.72
C LYS A 178 -7.39 -58.57 -6.75
N SER A 179 -8.65 -58.66 -6.31
CA SER A 179 -9.78 -58.78 -7.23
C SER A 179 -10.02 -57.47 -7.98
N ARG A 180 -10.08 -57.55 -9.32
CA ARG A 180 -10.26 -56.38 -10.20
C ARG A 180 -11.60 -55.66 -9.99
N ALA A 181 -12.60 -56.36 -9.44
CA ALA A 181 -13.93 -55.83 -9.13
C ALA A 181 -13.99 -54.89 -7.91
N LEU A 182 -13.02 -55.01 -6.98
CA LEU A 182 -12.93 -54.18 -5.76
C LEU A 182 -11.92 -53.03 -5.89
N GLN A 183 -11.35 -52.81 -7.08
CA GLN A 183 -10.39 -51.72 -7.35
C GLN A 183 -11.06 -50.34 -7.50
N THR A 184 -12.33 -50.19 -7.10
CA THR A 184 -13.01 -48.90 -7.04
C THR A 184 -13.19 -48.47 -5.59
N LYS A 185 -12.82 -47.22 -5.28
CA LYS A 185 -12.85 -46.64 -3.92
C LYS A 185 -14.17 -46.91 -3.20
N SER A 186 -15.31 -46.67 -3.86
CA SER A 186 -16.65 -46.86 -3.28
C SER A 186 -16.93 -48.33 -2.90
N LYS A 187 -16.61 -49.28 -3.80
CA LYS A 187 -16.84 -50.71 -3.56
C LYS A 187 -15.89 -51.29 -2.50
N CYS A 188 -14.63 -50.82 -2.47
CA CYS A 188 -13.65 -51.22 -1.46
C CYS A 188 -14.09 -50.77 -0.05
N LEU A 189 -14.52 -49.51 0.10
CA LEU A 189 -14.99 -48.97 1.38
C LEU A 189 -16.31 -49.61 1.82
N GLN A 190 -17.21 -49.90 0.89
CA GLN A 190 -18.47 -50.63 1.17
C GLN A 190 -18.22 -52.07 1.63
N ALA A 191 -17.17 -52.72 1.13
CA ALA A 191 -16.73 -54.04 1.58
C ALA A 191 -15.98 -54.02 2.92
N GLY A 192 -15.82 -52.85 3.56
CA GLY A 192 -15.11 -52.70 4.83
C GLY A 192 -13.59 -52.77 4.74
N HIS A 193 -13.02 -52.67 3.53
CA HIS A 193 -11.58 -52.69 3.30
C HIS A 193 -10.98 -51.27 3.33
N PHE A 194 -9.69 -51.18 3.67
CA PHE A 194 -8.95 -49.92 3.69
C PHE A 194 -8.42 -49.56 2.30
N TRP A 195 -8.69 -48.34 1.86
CA TRP A 195 -8.18 -47.78 0.60
C TRP A 195 -6.87 -47.06 0.86
N SER A 196 -5.78 -47.53 0.25
CA SER A 196 -4.48 -46.86 0.28
C SER A 196 -4.27 -46.11 -1.02
N SER A 197 -4.33 -44.79 -0.97
CA SER A 197 -4.11 -43.89 -2.09
C SER A 197 -3.13 -42.80 -1.72
N LEU A 198 -2.48 -42.22 -2.73
CA LEU A 198 -1.75 -40.97 -2.59
C LEU A 198 -2.77 -39.83 -2.40
N ASP A 199 -2.95 -39.36 -1.17
CA ASP A 199 -3.88 -38.27 -0.84
C ASP A 199 -3.11 -36.94 -0.79
N ILE A 200 -3.01 -36.26 -1.93
CA ILE A 200 -2.31 -34.98 -2.01
C ILE A 200 -2.99 -33.99 -1.06
N SER A 201 -2.20 -33.34 -0.20
CA SER A 201 -2.74 -32.51 0.86
C SER A 201 -3.40 -31.24 0.30
N GLY A 202 -4.72 -31.30 0.10
CA GLY A 202 -5.54 -30.15 -0.28
C GLY A 202 -5.50 -29.03 0.76
N HIS A 203 -5.29 -29.38 2.03
CA HIS A 203 -5.09 -28.41 3.13
C HIS A 203 -3.78 -27.63 2.98
N ALA A 204 -2.66 -28.30 2.68
CA ALA A 204 -1.40 -27.61 2.42
C ALA A 204 -1.51 -26.73 1.15
N PHE A 205 -2.12 -27.26 0.09
CA PHE A 205 -2.36 -26.52 -1.15
C PHE A 205 -3.15 -25.23 -0.90
N ILE A 206 -4.32 -25.34 -0.27
CA ILE A 206 -5.24 -24.20 -0.13
C ILE A 206 -4.62 -23.09 0.72
N ILE A 207 -3.93 -23.45 1.81
CA ILE A 207 -3.31 -22.48 2.73
C ILE A 207 -2.15 -21.74 2.06
N ILE A 208 -1.26 -22.46 1.36
CA ILE A 208 -0.13 -21.86 0.65
C ILE A 208 -0.64 -20.98 -0.48
N TYR A 209 -1.57 -21.51 -1.29
CA TYR A 209 -2.11 -20.80 -2.45
C TYR A 209 -2.87 -19.53 -2.04
N SER A 210 -3.74 -19.61 -1.04
CA SER A 210 -4.49 -18.46 -0.54
C SER A 210 -3.59 -17.41 0.09
N SER A 211 -2.56 -17.82 0.84
CA SER A 211 -1.59 -16.91 1.45
C SER A 211 -0.77 -16.13 0.40
N LEU A 212 -0.37 -16.79 -0.69
CA LEU A 212 0.37 -16.14 -1.78
C LEU A 212 -0.51 -15.12 -2.52
N ILE A 213 -1.76 -15.49 -2.86
CA ILE A 213 -2.75 -14.57 -3.46
C ILE A 213 -2.95 -13.35 -2.54
N LEU A 214 -3.18 -13.58 -1.25
CA LEU A 214 -3.44 -12.51 -0.29
C LEU A 214 -2.27 -11.54 -0.17
N SER A 215 -1.03 -12.08 -0.23
CA SER A 215 0.20 -11.28 -0.17
C SER A 215 0.37 -10.44 -1.45
N GLU A 216 0.15 -11.03 -2.64
CA GLU A 216 0.20 -10.31 -3.92
C GLU A 216 -0.86 -9.20 -4.03
N GLU A 217 -2.12 -9.49 -3.73
CA GLU A 217 -3.18 -8.48 -3.79
C GLU A 217 -2.97 -7.38 -2.73
N GLY A 218 -2.38 -7.73 -1.59
CA GLY A 218 -1.98 -6.79 -0.54
C GLY A 218 -0.93 -5.78 -0.99
N HIS A 219 -0.06 -6.11 -1.97
CA HIS A 219 0.95 -5.17 -2.49
C HIS A 219 0.34 -3.90 -3.11
N SER A 220 -0.94 -3.91 -3.47
CA SER A 220 -1.63 -2.71 -3.94
C SER A 220 -1.74 -1.60 -2.88
N LEU A 221 -1.51 -1.89 -1.58
CA LEU A 221 -1.44 -0.87 -0.52
C LEU A 221 -0.09 -0.12 -0.49
N LEU A 222 0.97 -0.67 -1.08
CA LEU A 222 2.26 0.03 -1.15
C LEU A 222 2.09 1.34 -1.91
N GLY A 223 2.50 2.46 -1.32
CA GLY A 223 2.30 3.78 -1.93
C GLY A 223 0.87 4.35 -1.83
N TRP A 224 -0.10 3.61 -1.28
CA TRP A 224 -1.47 4.09 -1.10
C TRP A 224 -1.55 5.36 -0.26
N GLU A 225 -0.79 5.43 0.83
CA GLU A 225 -0.76 6.62 1.70
C GLU A 225 -0.22 7.86 0.99
N ARG A 226 0.68 7.67 0.01
CA ARG A 226 1.25 8.75 -0.80
C ARG A 226 0.24 9.31 -1.81
N ILE A 227 -0.83 8.58 -2.14
CA ILE A 227 -1.91 9.10 -3.00
C ILE A 227 -2.53 10.36 -2.38
N LYS A 228 -2.63 10.43 -1.05
CA LYS A 228 -3.09 11.64 -0.36
C LYS A 228 -2.24 12.87 -0.69
N ASP A 229 -0.91 12.71 -0.68
CA ASP A 229 0.03 13.79 -0.98
C ASP A 229 -0.02 14.16 -2.47
N LEU A 230 -0.20 13.17 -3.35
CA LEU A 230 -0.37 13.40 -4.79
C LEU A 230 -1.65 14.19 -5.09
N ILE A 231 -2.77 13.84 -4.45
CA ILE A 231 -4.04 14.59 -4.57
C ILE A 231 -3.86 16.02 -4.08
N MET A 232 -3.21 16.20 -2.92
CA MET A 232 -2.96 17.52 -2.34
C MET A 232 -2.07 18.40 -3.24
N ASN A 233 -1.00 17.83 -3.78
CA ASN A 233 -0.10 18.54 -4.70
C ASN A 233 -0.78 18.89 -6.03
N GLU A 234 -1.61 17.99 -6.57
CA GLU A 234 -2.34 18.22 -7.82
C GLU A 234 -3.42 19.31 -7.64
N GLU A 235 -4.15 19.30 -6.52
CA GLU A 235 -5.12 20.35 -6.18
C GLU A 235 -4.45 21.73 -6.08
N TYR A 236 -3.27 21.79 -5.46
CA TYR A 236 -2.47 23.00 -5.38
C TYR A 236 -1.99 23.48 -6.75
N ASN A 237 -1.47 22.58 -7.59
CA ASN A 237 -0.98 22.92 -8.92
C ASN A 237 -2.10 23.44 -9.83
N ARG A 238 -3.28 22.81 -9.81
CA ARG A 238 -4.47 23.23 -10.57
C ARG A 238 -4.97 24.61 -10.16
N LYS A 239 -4.82 24.99 -8.87
CA LYS A 239 -5.18 26.33 -8.36
C LYS A 239 -4.14 27.41 -8.74
N ARG A 240 -2.87 27.05 -8.98
CA ARG A 240 -1.75 28.01 -9.06
C ARG A 240 -1.22 28.29 -10.47
N SER A 241 -1.31 27.39 -11.47
CA SER A 241 -0.82 27.71 -12.83
C SER A 241 -1.26 26.74 -13.95
N ASN A 242 -1.45 27.30 -15.15
CA ASN A 242 -1.60 26.62 -16.46
C ASN A 242 -0.31 25.94 -16.97
N GLU A 243 0.80 26.01 -16.23
CA GLU A 243 2.12 25.61 -16.73
C GLU A 243 2.52 24.17 -16.38
N ALA A 244 3.13 23.49 -17.36
CA ALA A 244 3.32 22.04 -17.42
C ALA A 244 4.38 21.52 -16.44
N THR A 245 3.94 21.13 -15.24
CA THR A 245 4.77 20.36 -14.32
C THR A 245 4.37 18.87 -14.35
N LYS A 246 5.38 17.98 -14.34
CA LYS A 246 5.32 16.52 -14.50
C LYS A 246 4.57 15.79 -13.36
N GLY A 247 3.25 15.99 -13.25
CA GLY A 247 2.41 15.30 -12.26
C GLY A 247 1.85 13.97 -12.79
N HIS A 248 2.00 12.89 -12.01
CA HIS A 248 1.49 11.54 -12.34
C HIS A 248 -0.05 11.48 -12.47
N LEU A 249 -0.76 12.49 -11.96
CA LEU A 249 -2.23 12.59 -11.98
C LEU A 249 -2.77 13.57 -13.05
N ARG A 250 -1.90 14.20 -13.86
CA ARG A 250 -2.32 15.26 -14.79
C ARG A 250 -3.10 14.75 -16.01
N ASN A 251 -2.97 13.46 -16.36
CA ASN A 251 -3.75 12.83 -17.43
C ASN A 251 -5.23 12.60 -17.04
N LEU A 252 -5.60 12.92 -15.80
CA LEU A 252 -6.92 12.66 -15.26
C LEU A 252 -7.83 13.89 -15.46
N SER A 253 -9.00 13.68 -16.07
CA SER A 253 -10.03 14.71 -16.24
C SER A 253 -10.43 15.33 -14.90
N VAL A 254 -10.91 16.57 -14.90
CA VAL A 254 -11.36 17.27 -13.68
C VAL A 254 -12.42 16.44 -12.93
N LYS A 255 -13.38 15.88 -13.67
CA LYS A 255 -14.43 15.01 -13.10
C LYS A 255 -13.86 13.74 -12.45
N ASP A 256 -12.90 13.11 -13.10
CA ASP A 256 -12.27 11.88 -12.62
C ASP A 256 -11.40 12.16 -11.38
N PHE A 257 -10.76 13.32 -11.31
CA PHE A 257 -9.98 13.77 -10.15
C PHE A 257 -10.86 14.03 -8.92
N ASP A 258 -11.99 14.72 -9.08
CA ASP A 258 -12.94 14.96 -7.98
C ASP A 258 -13.56 13.63 -7.49
N PHE A 259 -13.86 12.72 -8.41
CA PHE A 259 -14.30 11.37 -8.06
C PHE A 259 -13.23 10.62 -7.26
N LEU A 260 -11.97 10.64 -7.71
CA LEU A 260 -10.85 10.01 -7.02
C LEU A 260 -10.68 10.56 -5.61
N LYS A 261 -10.75 11.89 -5.43
CA LYS A 261 -10.65 12.55 -4.11
C LYS A 261 -11.75 12.05 -3.18
N ASN A 262 -13.00 12.10 -3.62
CA ASN A 262 -14.16 11.69 -2.83
C ASN A 262 -14.11 10.20 -2.48
N ALA A 263 -13.81 9.35 -3.47
CA ALA A 263 -13.67 7.92 -3.29
C ALA A 263 -12.52 7.59 -2.34
N TYR A 264 -11.35 8.21 -2.51
CA TYR A 264 -10.20 7.98 -1.63
C TYR A 264 -10.50 8.35 -0.17
N THR A 265 -11.11 9.52 0.07
CA THR A 265 -11.43 9.95 1.44
C THR A 265 -12.48 9.05 2.10
N ALA A 266 -13.47 8.58 1.34
CA ALA A 266 -14.52 7.71 1.87
C ALA A 266 -14.04 6.27 2.08
N LEU A 267 -13.23 5.72 1.16
CA LEU A 267 -12.89 4.30 1.12
C LEU A 267 -11.63 3.93 1.90
N THR A 268 -10.71 4.87 2.11
CA THR A 268 -9.47 4.63 2.87
C THR A 268 -9.68 4.03 4.27
N PRO A 269 -10.63 4.48 5.12
CA PRO A 269 -10.84 3.83 6.42
C PRO A 269 -11.28 2.36 6.29
N TYR A 270 -12.15 2.05 5.32
CA TYR A 270 -12.58 0.67 5.06
C TYR A 270 -11.43 -0.20 4.54
N LEU A 271 -10.61 0.33 3.62
CA LEU A 271 -9.41 -0.35 3.13
C LEU A 271 -8.45 -0.68 4.27
N ARG A 272 -8.23 0.26 5.21
CA ARG A 272 -7.38 0.00 6.39
C ARG A 272 -7.93 -1.12 7.26
N GLY A 273 -9.25 -1.13 7.52
CA GLY A 273 -9.90 -2.20 8.29
C GLY A 273 -9.79 -3.56 7.61
N ILE A 274 -10.03 -3.62 6.29
CA ILE A 274 -9.90 -4.86 5.50
C ILE A 274 -8.46 -5.32 5.49
N PHE A 275 -7.48 -4.43 5.34
CA PHE A 275 -6.07 -4.79 5.37
C PHE A 275 -5.66 -5.43 6.72
N ILE A 276 -6.14 -4.88 7.83
CA ILE A 276 -5.93 -5.50 9.16
C ILE A 276 -6.56 -6.89 9.20
N ALA A 277 -7.80 -7.06 8.70
CA ALA A 277 -8.43 -8.37 8.61
C ALA A 277 -7.64 -9.36 7.74
N MET A 278 -7.10 -8.92 6.60
CA MET A 278 -6.22 -9.73 5.76
C MET A 278 -4.96 -10.16 6.53
N THR A 279 -4.36 -9.27 7.34
CA THR A 279 -3.17 -9.63 8.12
C THR A 279 -3.46 -10.66 9.22
N ILE A 280 -4.62 -10.53 9.90
CA ILE A 280 -5.04 -11.51 10.90
C ILE A 280 -5.29 -12.86 10.24
N GLN A 281 -6.01 -12.87 9.11
CA GLN A 281 -6.25 -14.07 8.32
C GLN A 281 -4.94 -14.75 7.90
N GLN A 282 -3.96 -13.96 7.48
CA GLN A 282 -2.64 -14.45 7.09
C GLN A 282 -1.91 -15.14 8.25
N ILE A 283 -1.89 -14.54 9.44
CA ILE A 283 -1.26 -15.12 10.63
C ILE A 283 -1.93 -16.45 11.02
N ILE A 284 -3.26 -16.51 10.94
CA ILE A 284 -4.01 -17.74 11.23
C ILE A 284 -3.61 -18.83 10.23
N TRP A 285 -3.48 -18.51 8.95
CA TRP A 285 -3.03 -19.45 7.93
C TRP A 285 -1.58 -19.90 8.13
N ASP A 286 -0.66 -19.03 8.57
CA ASP A 286 0.72 -19.42 8.88
C ASP A 286 0.77 -20.42 10.04
N VAL A 287 -0.03 -20.20 11.09
CA VAL A 287 -0.16 -21.15 12.22
C VAL A 287 -0.76 -22.48 11.75
N MET A 288 -1.77 -22.44 10.88
CA MET A 288 -2.39 -23.65 10.36
C MET A 288 -1.49 -24.41 9.38
N LEU A 289 -0.64 -23.71 8.61
CA LEU A 289 0.37 -24.36 7.79
C LEU A 289 1.35 -25.13 8.67
N PHE A 290 1.84 -24.50 9.74
CA PHE A 290 2.72 -25.15 10.71
C PHE A 290 2.06 -26.39 11.34
N ALA A 291 0.78 -26.28 11.74
CA ALA A 291 0.01 -27.41 12.25
C ALA A 291 -0.16 -28.53 11.20
N THR A 292 -0.37 -28.17 9.92
CA THR A 292 -0.49 -29.12 8.81
C THR A 292 0.81 -29.87 8.59
N ILE A 293 1.95 -29.18 8.66
CA ILE A 293 3.28 -29.76 8.52
C ILE A 293 3.56 -30.77 9.64
N LEU A 294 3.20 -30.45 10.89
CA LEU A 294 3.50 -31.30 12.04
C LEU A 294 2.62 -32.54 12.19
N TYR A 295 1.32 -32.44 11.90
CA TYR A 295 0.34 -33.45 12.38
C TYR A 295 -0.40 -34.24 11.28
N TYR A 296 -0.39 -33.81 10.02
CA TYR A 296 -1.26 -34.37 8.99
C TYR A 296 -0.47 -34.76 7.75
N HIS A 297 -0.81 -35.84 7.03
CA HIS A 297 -0.18 -36.30 5.78
C HIS A 297 1.30 -36.69 5.86
N ILE A 298 1.75 -37.48 4.88
CA ILE A 298 3.17 -37.79 4.67
C ILE A 298 3.90 -36.65 3.93
N ILE A 299 5.23 -36.64 3.98
CA ILE A 299 6.07 -35.59 3.35
C ILE A 299 5.70 -35.39 1.87
N ILE A 300 5.57 -36.48 1.10
CA ILE A 300 5.34 -36.44 -0.35
C ILE A 300 4.00 -35.78 -0.69
N GLU A 301 2.95 -36.10 0.07
CA GLU A 301 1.61 -35.54 -0.12
C GLU A 301 1.56 -34.04 0.16
N LYS A 302 2.26 -33.57 1.20
CA LYS A 302 2.40 -32.14 1.51
C LYS A 302 3.20 -31.43 0.45
N PHE A 303 4.30 -32.03 0.01
CA PHE A 303 5.19 -31.49 -1.00
C PHE A 303 4.48 -31.27 -2.34
N LEU A 304 3.74 -32.28 -2.82
CA LEU A 304 2.96 -32.17 -4.05
C LEU A 304 1.91 -31.06 -3.98
N GLY A 305 1.20 -30.96 -2.84
CA GLY A 305 0.24 -29.88 -2.61
C GLY A 305 0.89 -28.49 -2.60
N GLY A 306 2.04 -28.36 -1.94
CA GLY A 306 2.80 -27.10 -1.90
C GLY A 306 3.36 -26.68 -3.26
N VAL A 307 3.93 -27.63 -4.01
CA VAL A 307 4.45 -27.38 -5.37
C VAL A 307 3.31 -26.97 -6.30
N ALA A 308 2.18 -27.66 -6.28
CA ALA A 308 1.01 -27.28 -7.08
C ALA A 308 0.53 -25.86 -6.76
N ALA A 309 0.51 -25.47 -5.48
CA ALA A 309 0.14 -24.11 -5.06
C ALA A 309 1.11 -23.04 -5.60
N ILE A 310 2.42 -23.25 -5.42
CA ILE A 310 3.46 -22.31 -5.87
C ILE A 310 3.48 -22.20 -7.40
N LEU A 311 3.39 -23.32 -8.11
CA LEU A 311 3.34 -23.33 -9.58
C LEU A 311 2.13 -22.57 -10.10
N THR A 312 0.97 -22.77 -9.50
CA THR A 312 -0.27 -22.09 -9.91
C THR A 312 -0.19 -20.59 -9.67
N TRP A 313 0.35 -20.19 -8.51
CA TRP A 313 0.60 -18.78 -8.21
C TRP A 313 1.60 -18.16 -9.18
N TYR A 314 2.72 -18.84 -9.48
CA TYR A 314 3.73 -18.35 -10.40
C TYR A 314 3.18 -18.19 -11.83
N VAL A 315 2.46 -19.20 -12.33
CA VAL A 315 1.82 -19.18 -13.65
C VAL A 315 0.78 -18.05 -13.73
N SER A 316 -0.04 -17.85 -12.70
CA SER A 316 -1.04 -16.79 -12.71
C SER A 316 -0.41 -15.39 -12.62
N TYR A 317 0.30 -15.08 -11.53
CA TYR A 317 0.76 -13.72 -11.25
C TYR A 317 1.98 -13.27 -12.05
N HIS A 318 2.90 -14.17 -12.39
CA HIS A 318 4.14 -13.79 -13.07
C HIS A 318 4.12 -14.02 -14.58
N TRP A 319 3.32 -14.97 -15.06
CA TRP A 319 3.21 -15.24 -16.49
C TRP A 319 1.90 -14.72 -17.07
N LEU A 320 0.76 -15.24 -16.63
CA LEU A 320 -0.55 -14.97 -17.22
C LEU A 320 -0.96 -13.50 -17.09
N PHE A 321 -0.85 -12.92 -15.89
CA PHE A 321 -1.24 -11.52 -15.64
C PHE A 321 -0.24 -10.50 -16.18
N ARG A 322 0.95 -10.95 -16.61
CA ARG A 322 1.92 -10.10 -17.32
C ARG A 322 1.64 -10.04 -18.82
N MET A 323 0.89 -11.00 -19.36
CA MET A 323 0.62 -11.03 -20.80
C MET A 323 -0.36 -9.91 -21.19
N PRO A 324 0.07 -8.93 -22.02
CA PRO A 324 -0.77 -7.80 -22.39
C PRO A 324 -1.99 -8.20 -23.24
N GLN A 325 -1.92 -9.36 -23.92
CA GLN A 325 -2.99 -9.89 -24.78
C GLN A 325 -4.22 -10.36 -23.98
N LEU A 326 -4.04 -10.78 -22.73
CA LEU A 326 -5.15 -11.28 -21.90
C LEU A 326 -5.97 -10.15 -21.28
N GLY A 327 -5.50 -8.90 -21.37
CA GLY A 327 -6.18 -7.73 -20.83
C GLY A 327 -6.28 -7.69 -19.30
N ILE A 328 -5.69 -8.66 -18.59
CA ILE A 328 -5.61 -8.71 -17.13
C ILE A 328 -4.48 -7.77 -16.67
N VAL A 329 -4.74 -7.04 -15.60
CA VAL A 329 -3.89 -5.95 -15.09
C VAL A 329 -3.19 -6.43 -13.81
N MET A 330 -1.99 -5.93 -13.48
CA MET A 330 -1.32 -6.30 -12.24
C MET A 330 -2.03 -5.72 -11.00
N PRO A 331 -1.83 -6.27 -9.79
CA PRO A 331 -2.32 -5.65 -8.56
C PRO A 331 -1.80 -4.20 -8.43
N GLY A 332 -2.70 -3.25 -8.17
CA GLY A 332 -2.37 -1.84 -8.00
C GLY A 332 -2.07 -1.07 -9.30
N GLU A 333 -2.20 -1.67 -10.48
CA GLU A 333 -2.18 -0.93 -11.74
C GLU A 333 -3.58 -0.38 -12.06
N GLY A 334 -3.65 0.87 -12.49
CA GLY A 334 -4.87 1.44 -13.06
C GLY A 334 -4.59 2.73 -13.83
N ILE A 335 -5.52 3.67 -13.83
CA ILE A 335 -5.47 4.84 -14.75
C ILE A 335 -4.24 5.72 -14.50
N PHE A 336 -3.72 5.71 -13.28
CA PHE A 336 -2.49 6.40 -12.89
C PHE A 336 -1.56 5.45 -12.13
N LYS A 337 -0.25 5.61 -12.32
CA LYS A 337 0.75 4.83 -11.61
C LYS A 337 1.15 5.54 -10.32
N TYR A 338 0.81 4.93 -9.18
CA TYR A 338 1.24 5.41 -7.84
C TYR A 338 2.38 4.57 -7.22
N ASN A 339 2.64 3.37 -7.78
CA ASN A 339 3.60 2.39 -7.25
C ASN A 339 5.07 2.61 -7.67
N GLU A 340 5.33 3.31 -8.79
CA GLU A 340 6.70 3.49 -9.32
C GLU A 340 7.61 4.27 -8.36
N LEU A 341 7.02 5.14 -7.53
CA LEU A 341 7.75 5.97 -6.56
C LEU A 341 8.24 5.19 -5.31
N VAL A 342 7.88 3.91 -5.15
CA VAL A 342 8.40 3.03 -4.07
C VAL A 342 9.71 2.36 -4.49
N LYS A 343 9.93 2.17 -5.80
CA LYS A 343 11.18 1.62 -6.33
C LYS A 343 12.32 2.64 -6.33
N GLU A 344 11.99 3.92 -6.38
CA GLU A 344 12.93 4.98 -6.00
C GLU A 344 13.10 4.97 -4.48
N LYS A 345 14.10 4.22 -3.99
CA LYS A 345 14.72 4.55 -2.69
C LYS A 345 14.98 6.06 -2.68
N PRO A 346 14.85 6.76 -1.54
CA PRO A 346 15.39 8.10 -1.43
C PRO A 346 16.91 7.99 -1.57
N GLN A 347 17.42 8.13 -2.80
CA GLN A 347 18.78 8.61 -2.96
C GLN A 347 18.73 10.06 -2.49
N GLU A 348 19.37 10.30 -1.36
CA GLU A 348 19.84 11.63 -0.99
C GLU A 348 20.82 12.11 -2.06
N GLU A 349 20.31 12.56 -3.20
CA GLU A 349 20.97 13.59 -3.98
C GLU A 349 20.19 14.87 -3.78
N VAL A 350 20.40 15.46 -2.60
CA VAL A 350 20.31 16.91 -2.48
C VAL A 350 21.42 17.46 -3.37
N VAL A 351 21.12 17.66 -4.66
CA VAL A 351 21.88 18.60 -5.49
C VAL A 351 21.61 19.97 -4.88
N LYS A 352 22.37 20.29 -3.82
CA LYS A 352 22.56 21.65 -3.37
C LYS A 352 23.23 22.34 -4.55
N THR A 353 22.46 23.10 -5.30
CA THR A 353 23.00 24.08 -6.24
C THR A 353 23.95 24.97 -5.44
N LYS A 354 25.24 24.69 -5.50
CA LYS A 354 26.28 25.55 -4.92
C LYS A 354 26.19 26.87 -5.67
N ARG A 355 25.55 27.87 -5.07
CA ARG A 355 25.75 29.26 -5.47
C ARG A 355 27.22 29.59 -5.20
N PRO A 356 27.96 30.20 -6.14
CA PRO A 356 29.34 30.58 -5.90
C PRO A 356 29.38 31.61 -4.76
N VAL A 357 30.24 31.31 -3.79
CA VAL A 357 30.52 32.18 -2.64
C VAL A 357 31.27 33.41 -3.16
N SER A 358 30.62 34.56 -3.16
CA SER A 358 31.30 35.85 -3.27
C SER A 358 31.06 36.62 -1.96
N ASN A 359 32.18 36.93 -1.30
CA ASN A 359 32.39 37.83 -0.16
C ASN A 359 31.36 37.81 0.98
N LYS A 360 31.71 37.12 2.06
CA LYS A 360 30.97 37.10 3.33
C LYS A 360 31.07 38.45 4.04
N VAL A 361 30.01 39.25 3.97
CA VAL A 361 29.66 40.21 5.03
C VAL A 361 28.83 39.45 6.08
N PRO A 362 29.09 39.61 7.39
CA PRO A 362 28.26 38.95 8.42
C PRO A 362 26.80 39.42 8.32
N MET A 363 25.88 38.46 8.30
CA MET A 363 24.43 38.69 8.21
C MET A 363 23.74 38.22 9.50
N PHE A 364 22.76 38.98 9.99
CA PHE A 364 21.85 38.55 11.05
C PHE A 364 20.40 38.61 10.52
N MET A 365 19.67 37.50 10.63
CA MET A 365 18.31 37.33 10.09
C MET A 365 18.14 37.78 8.62
N GLY A 366 19.13 37.52 7.77
CA GLY A 366 19.04 37.78 6.33
C GLY A 366 19.19 39.24 5.90
N ARG A 367 19.62 40.14 6.80
CA ARG A 367 20.08 41.49 6.44
C ARG A 367 21.58 41.66 6.77
N PRO A 368 22.35 42.36 5.91
CA PRO A 368 23.78 42.59 6.15
C PRO A 368 23.96 43.57 7.32
N ILE A 369 24.87 43.24 8.24
CA ILE A 369 25.21 44.07 9.39
C ILE A 369 26.28 45.05 8.93
N ARG A 370 25.95 46.34 8.81
CA ARG A 370 26.95 47.40 8.67
C ARG A 370 27.36 47.84 10.07
N THR A 371 28.54 47.44 10.52
CA THR A 371 29.21 48.08 11.65
C THR A 371 29.77 49.41 11.15
N GLY A 372 29.30 50.52 11.71
CA GLY A 372 29.82 51.85 11.39
C GLY A 372 31.25 51.98 11.89
N ASN A 373 32.20 51.86 10.97
CA ASN A 373 33.53 52.49 10.99
C ASN A 373 34.29 51.98 9.76
N GLU A 374 34.23 52.74 8.67
CA GLU A 374 35.24 52.76 7.62
C GLU A 374 35.01 54.06 6.83
N GLU A 375 35.58 55.14 7.37
CA GLU A 375 35.80 56.39 6.67
C GLU A 375 37.17 56.31 5.97
N VAL A 376 37.16 56.69 4.69
CA VAL A 376 38.25 57.33 3.93
C VAL A 376 39.53 56.50 3.67
N GLU A 377 39.70 56.09 2.41
CA GLU A 377 40.92 56.44 1.66
C GLU A 377 40.67 56.45 0.14
N THR A 378 41.25 57.45 -0.51
CA THR A 378 40.97 58.01 -1.83
C THR A 378 42.03 57.60 -2.86
N ASN A 379 41.62 57.55 -4.14
CA ASN A 379 42.43 57.75 -5.36
C ASN A 379 43.49 56.65 -5.68
N ASP A 380 43.91 56.33 -6.91
CA ASP A 380 43.75 56.95 -8.22
C ASP A 380 44.07 55.94 -9.36
N SER A 381 43.58 56.25 -10.57
CA SER A 381 44.23 56.05 -11.89
C SER A 381 44.27 54.71 -12.67
N LYS A 382 43.66 54.80 -13.87
CA LYS A 382 44.14 54.44 -15.24
C LYS A 382 43.80 53.07 -15.90
N ASN A 383 42.86 53.18 -16.84
CA ASN A 383 42.90 52.77 -18.27
C ASN A 383 43.77 51.58 -18.70
N LYS A 384 43.14 50.56 -19.31
CA LYS A 384 43.37 50.23 -20.73
C LYS A 384 42.32 49.29 -21.34
N GLU A 385 41.98 49.65 -22.57
CA GLU A 385 41.12 49.03 -23.57
C GLU A 385 41.69 47.73 -24.19
N VAL A 386 40.77 46.80 -24.49
CA VAL A 386 40.51 46.18 -25.82
C VAL A 386 41.35 44.97 -26.33
N ASP A 387 40.58 43.92 -26.66
CA ASP A 387 40.63 42.99 -27.80
C ASP A 387 41.12 41.51 -27.72
N PRO A 388 40.52 40.62 -28.57
CA PRO A 388 40.09 39.27 -28.17
C PRO A 388 40.60 38.18 -29.14
N GLU A 389 41.40 37.24 -28.66
CA GLU A 389 41.74 36.08 -29.49
C GLU A 389 42.24 34.96 -28.58
N VAL A 390 41.45 33.90 -28.40
CA VAL A 390 41.86 32.47 -28.48
C VAL A 390 40.56 31.65 -28.37
N THR A 391 39.72 31.75 -29.41
CA THR A 391 38.64 30.79 -29.69
C THR A 391 39.08 29.91 -30.84
N PHE A 392 40.24 29.26 -30.75
CA PHE A 392 40.66 28.27 -31.74
C PHE A 392 41.80 27.38 -31.22
N ARG A 393 41.48 26.44 -30.31
CA ARG A 393 42.29 25.21 -30.06
C ARG A 393 41.66 24.40 -28.94
N LYS A 394 40.50 23.78 -29.18
CA LYS A 394 40.04 22.67 -28.34
C LYS A 394 39.26 21.58 -29.09
N ASN A 395 39.42 21.51 -30.41
CA ASN A 395 39.03 20.39 -31.26
C ASN A 395 40.21 20.01 -32.16
N SER A 396 41.18 19.28 -31.60
CA SER A 396 42.07 18.36 -32.31
C SER A 396 43.06 17.76 -31.32
N LEU A 397 43.15 16.42 -31.34
CA LEU A 397 44.09 15.55 -30.62
C LEU A 397 43.72 15.33 -29.14
N LEU A 398 43.30 14.16 -28.68
CA LEU A 398 43.45 12.78 -29.14
C LEU A 398 42.16 12.02 -28.78
N ARG A 399 41.55 11.29 -29.72
CA ARG A 399 41.93 9.95 -30.21
C ARG A 399 41.57 8.87 -29.21
#